data_AF-A0A7K2VLV7-F1
#
_entry.id   AF-A0A7K2VLV7-F1
#
_cell.length_a   1.000
_cell.length_b   1.000
_cell.length_c   1.000
_cell.angle_alpha   90.00
_cell.angle_beta   90.00
_cell.angle_gamma   90.00
#
_symmetry.space_group_name_H-M   'P 1'
#
loop_
_entity.id
_entity.type
_entity.pdbx_description
1 polymer ?
#
loop_
_entity_poly.entity_id
_entity_poly.type
_entity_poly.pdbx_seq_one_letter_code
_entity_poly.pdbx_strand_id
1 'polypeptide(L)' 'GVGKTAVVEGLAQRIADGDVPEGLEGRRVVALDLTAVVAGTRYRGDFEERLNNIVQEIRAHSDKLVVFIDELHTVVGA' A
#
# COMPACT_ATOMS: atom_id res chain seq x y z
N GLY A 1 -17.54 -5.22 -0.42
CA GLY A 1 -17.58 -6.02 0.82
C GLY A 1 -17.35 -7.50 0.60
N VAL A 2 -16.33 -7.90 -0.19
CA VAL A 2 -15.98 -9.32 -0.42
C VAL A 2 -14.86 -9.82 0.52
N GLY A 3 -14.42 -8.98 1.47
CA GLY A 3 -13.41 -9.36 2.47
C GLY A 3 -11.95 -9.11 2.10
N LYS A 4 -11.63 -8.34 1.04
CA LYS A 4 -10.24 -8.01 0.67
C LYS A 4 -9.46 -7.41 1.84
N THR A 5 -10.05 -6.45 2.54
CA THR A 5 -9.47 -5.82 3.73
C THR A 5 -9.21 -6.83 4.84
N ALA A 6 -10.17 -7.72 5.11
CA ALA A 6 -10.02 -8.76 6.13
C ALA A 6 -8.87 -9.73 5.82
N VAL A 7 -8.62 -10.05 4.54
CA VAL A 7 -7.46 -10.86 4.13
C VAL A 7 -6.14 -10.15 4.43
N VAL A 8 -6.08 -8.83 4.19
CA VAL A 8 -4.87 -8.01 4.44
C VAL A 8 -4.59 -7.86 5.93
N GLU A 9 -5.64 -7.63 6.73
CA GLU A 9 -5.54 -7.58 8.20
C GLU A 9 -5.08 -8.94 8.77
N GLY A 10 -5.65 -10.04 8.25
CA GLY A 10 -5.22 -11.39 8.62
C GLY A 10 -3.76 -11.66 8.26
N LEU A 11 -3.29 -11.20 7.09
CA LEU A 11 -1.87 -11.29 6.73
C LEU A 11 -0.99 -10.49 7.69
N ALA A 12 -1.38 -9.25 8.02
CA ALA A 12 -0.63 -8.41 8.94
C ALA A 12 -0.49 -9.06 10.33
N GLN A 13 -1.58 -9.67 10.82
CA GLN A 13 -1.58 -10.38 12.09
C GLN A 13 -0.66 -11.61 12.05
N ARG A 14 -0.72 -12.41 10.99
CA ARG A 14 0.17 -13.56 10.82
C ARG A 14 1.65 -13.19 10.76
N ILE A 15 2.00 -12.08 10.10
CA ILE A 15 3.39 -11.59 10.10
C ILE A 15 3.81 -11.14 11.52
N ALA A 16 2.93 -10.47 12.26
CA ALA A 16 3.20 -10.07 13.64
C ALA A 16 3.37 -11.28 14.58
N ASP A 17 2.62 -12.35 14.34
CA ASP A 17 2.69 -13.60 15.11
C ASP A 17 3.87 -14.50 14.68
N GLY A 18 4.57 -14.15 13.59
CA GLY A 18 5.62 -14.99 12.99
C GLY A 18 5.09 -16.25 12.29
N ASP A 19 3.78 -16.36 12.07
CA ASP A 19 3.13 -17.46 11.35
C ASP A 19 3.09 -17.18 9.83
N VAL A 20 4.27 -16.98 9.24
CA VAL A 20 4.44 -16.75 7.80
C VAL A 20 5.72 -17.42 7.29
N PRO A 21 5.84 -17.66 5.98
CA PRO A 21 7.11 -18.10 5.41
C PRO A 21 8.22 -17.06 5.64
N GLU A 22 9.47 -17.53 5.71
CA GLU A 22 10.68 -16.70 5.93
C GLU A 22 10.73 -15.44 5.05
N GLY A 23 10.29 -15.52 3.79
CA GLY A 23 10.27 -14.38 2.88
C GLY A 23 9.37 -13.21 3.30
N LEU A 24 8.45 -13.41 4.25
CA LEU A 24 7.53 -12.41 4.80
C LEU A 24 7.81 -12.07 6.26
N GLU A 25 8.70 -12.79 6.93
CA GLU A 25 9.04 -12.52 8.33
C GLU A 25 9.57 -11.10 8.50
N GLY A 26 9.12 -10.42 9.56
CA GLY A 26 9.53 -9.06 9.89
C GLY A 26 9.09 -7.98 8.90
N ARG A 27 8.37 -8.31 7.82
CA ARG A 27 7.81 -7.31 6.91
C ARG A 27 6.63 -6.59 7.55
N ARG A 28 6.43 -5.33 7.17
CA ARG A 28 5.28 -4.53 7.60
C ARG A 28 4.27 -4.40 6.47
N VAL A 29 3.03 -4.75 6.77
CA VAL A 29 1.89 -4.49 5.87
C VAL A 29 1.48 -3.02 6.02
N VAL A 30 1.35 -2.32 4.89
CA VAL A 30 0.90 -0.92 4.83
C VAL A 30 -0.15 -0.78 3.75
N ALA A 31 -1.29 -0.18 4.09
CA ALA A 31 -2.31 0.18 3.12
C ALA A 31 -2.02 1.58 2.57
N LEU A 32 -2.00 1.72 1.24
CA LEU A 32 -1.92 3.01 0.57
C LEU A 32 -3.33 3.45 0.16
N ASP A 33 -3.79 4.54 0.78
CA ASP A 33 -5.04 5.19 0.42
C ASP A 33 -4.80 6.21 -0.71
N LEU A 34 -5.17 5.84 -1.93
CA LEU A 34 -5.03 6.71 -3.10
C LEU A 34 -5.98 7.92 -3.05
N THR A 35 -7.13 7.82 -2.38
CA THR A 35 -8.06 8.95 -2.24
C THR A 35 -7.45 10.06 -1.38
N ALA A 36 -6.72 9.68 -0.33
CA ALA A 36 -5.96 10.62 0.49
C ALA A 36 -4.80 11.28 -0.28
N VAL A 37 -4.18 10.57 -1.22
CA VAL A 37 -3.11 11.15 -2.07
C VAL A 37 -3.67 12.22 -3.01
N VAL A 38 -4.84 11.96 -3.60
CA VAL A 38 -5.57 12.92 -4.46
C VAL A 38 -6.17 14.08 -3.65
N ALA A 39 -6.50 13.87 -2.37
CA ALA A 39 -7.07 14.91 -1.54
C ALA A 39 -6.13 16.14 -1.44
N GLY A 40 -6.68 17.30 -1.76
CA GLY A 40 -5.95 18.58 -1.67
C GLY A 40 -4.93 18.84 -2.79
N THR A 41 -4.85 18.00 -3.81
CA THR A 41 -4.12 18.33 -5.04
C THR A 41 -4.99 19.22 -5.92
N ARG A 42 -4.47 20.38 -6.37
CA ARG A 42 -5.22 21.31 -7.23
C ARG A 42 -5.04 20.98 -8.71
N TYR A 43 -3.93 20.33 -9.03
CA TYR A 43 -3.56 19.95 -10.38
C TYR A 43 -3.11 18.50 -10.43
N ARG A 44 -3.29 17.87 -11.60
CA ARG A 44 -2.82 16.50 -11.87
C ARG A 44 -1.32 16.32 -11.56
N GLY A 45 -0.50 17.33 -11.82
CA GLY A 45 0.94 17.30 -11.52
C GLY A 45 1.26 17.12 -10.04
N ASP A 46 0.50 17.76 -9.13
CA ASP A 46 0.72 17.63 -7.69
C ASP A 46 0.46 16.18 -7.21
N PHE A 47 -0.55 15.53 -7.81
CA PHE A 47 -0.86 14.13 -7.55
C PHE A 47 0.25 13.21 -8.04
N GLU A 48 0.72 13.41 -9.28
CA GLU A 48 1.80 12.61 -9.87
C GLU A 48 3.11 12.76 -9.08
N GLU A 49 3.44 13.97 -8.62
CA GLU A 49 4.61 14.22 -7.78
C GLU A 49 4.52 13.50 -6.44
N ARG A 50 3.38 13.63 -5.73
CA ARG A 50 3.16 12.92 -4.46
C ARG A 50 3.22 11.42 -4.62
N LEU A 51 2.56 10.87 -5.64
CA LEU A 51 2.55 9.44 -5.91
C LEU A 51 3.97 8.94 -6.21
N ASN A 52 4.74 9.68 -7.01
CA ASN A 52 6.13 9.34 -7.28
C ASN A 52 6.97 9.31 -6.00
N ASN A 53 6.84 10.29 -5.11
CA ASN A 53 7.56 10.31 -3.84
C ASN A 53 7.20 9.10 -2.97
N ILE A 54 5.92 8.73 -2.89
CA ILE A 54 5.46 7.54 -2.17
C ILE A 54 6.06 6.26 -2.79
N VAL A 55 6.06 6.13 -4.11
CA VAL A 55 6.63 4.97 -4.81
C VAL A 55 8.13 4.86 -4.58
N GLN A 56 8.86 5.98 -4.56
CA GLN A 56 10.29 5.97 -4.26
C GLN A 56 10.58 5.50 -2.82
N GLU A 57 9.81 5.98 -1.85
CA GLU A 57 9.91 5.53 -0.45
C GLU A 57 9.64 4.02 -0.32
N ILE A 58 8.61 3.53 -1.00
CA ILE A 58 8.29 2.09 -1.03
C ILE A 58 9.44 1.29 -1.62
N ARG A 59 10.04 1.76 -2.73
CA ARG A 59 11.17 1.09 -3.38
C ARG A 59 12.41 1.06 -2.49
N ALA A 60 12.71 2.17 -1.81
CA ALA A 60 13.81 2.28 -0.86
C ALA A 60 13.69 1.32 0.34
N HIS A 61 12.48 0.83 0.62
CA HIS A 61 12.17 -0.10 1.71
C HIS A 61 11.50 -1.40 1.24
N SER A 62 11.75 -1.81 -0.01
CA SER A 62 11.11 -2.97 -0.65
C SER A 62 11.39 -4.33 0.01
N ASP A 63 12.48 -4.41 0.79
CA ASP A 63 12.83 -5.56 1.63
C ASP A 63 11.97 -5.65 2.90
N LYS A 64 11.38 -4.54 3.34
CA LYS A 64 10.66 -4.42 4.63
C LYS A 64 9.16 -4.25 4.51
N LEU A 65 8.65 -3.92 3.32
CA LEU A 65 7.25 -3.55 3.14
C LEU A 65 6.48 -4.59 2.33
N VAL A 66 5.21 -4.75 2.69
CA VAL A 66 4.15 -5.30 1.84
C VAL A 66 3.12 -4.20 1.69
N VAL A 67 2.97 -3.66 0.49
CA VAL A 67 2.05 -2.55 0.24
C VAL A 67 0.75 -3.10 -0.33
N PHE A 68 -0.34 -2.82 0.36
CA PHE A 68 -1.69 -3.09 -0.10
C PHE A 68 -2.28 -1.82 -0.72
N ILE A 69 -2.84 -1.96 -1.91
CA ILE A 69 -3.54 -0.90 -2.61
C ILE A 69 -4.92 -1.45 -2.95
N ASP A 70 -5.97 -0.89 -2.35
CA ASP A 70 -7.33 -1.20 -2.79
C ASP A 70 -7.73 -0.31 -3.96
N GLU A 71 -8.67 -0.80 -4.75
CA GLU A 71 -9.29 -0.03 -5.83
C GLU A 71 -8.32 0.61 -6.83
N LEU A 72 -7.17 -0.02 -7.14
CA LEU A 72 -6.17 0.50 -8.08
C LEU A 72 -6.77 1.01 -9.41
N HIS A 73 -7.86 0.39 -9.87
CA HIS A 73 -8.60 0.77 -11.07
C HIS A 73 -9.11 2.22 -11.03
N THR A 74 -9.33 2.79 -9.85
CA THR A 74 -9.74 4.19 -9.66
C THR A 74 -8.69 5.20 -10.11
N VAL A 75 -7.42 4.79 -10.18
CA VAL A 75 -6.30 5.66 -10.62
C VAL A 75 -5.78 5.29 -12.01
N VAL A 76 -5.94 4.04 -12.44
CA VAL A 76 -5.44 3.57 -13.75
C VAL A 76 -6.40 3.91 -14.92
N GLY A 77 -7.64 4.30 -14.64
CA GLY A 77 -8.69 4.55 -15.65
C GLY A 77 -9.10 6.00 -15.87
N ALA A 78 -8.41 6.98 -15.25
CA ALA A 78 -8.71 8.42 -15.34
C ALA A 78 -7.68 9.20 -16.17
#